data_AF-A0A6L2PPN8-F1
#
_entry.id   AF-A0A6L2PPN8-F1
#
_cell.length_a   1.000
_cell.length_b   1.000
_cell.length_c   1.000
_cell.angle_alpha   90.00
_cell.angle_beta   90.00
_cell.angle_gamma   90.00
#
_symmetry.space_group_name_H-M   'P 1'
#
loop_
_entity.id
_entity.type
_entity.pdbx_description
1 polymer ?
#
loop_
_entity_poly.entity_id
_entity_poly.type
_entity_poly.pdbx_seq_one_letter_code
_entity_poly.pdbx_strand_id
1 'polypeptide(L)' 'MMRKSIVFNKKTPDVFYCPQRKPTGFDKMIVQARPLNKLCEYGGNGLPPDYKSDCYNDIDESEYACKEKYRIM' A
#
# COMPACT_ATOMS: atom_id res chain seq x y z
N MET A 1 -14.31 2.91 -9.20
CA MET A 1 -13.31 1.98 -8.62
C MET A 1 -12.40 2.76 -7.68
N MET A 2 -12.28 2.35 -6.41
CA MET A 2 -11.41 2.97 -5.39
C MET A 2 -9.92 2.71 -5.69
N ARG A 3 -9.42 3.23 -6.83
CA ARG A 3 -8.07 2.99 -7.36
C ARG A 3 -6.92 3.60 -6.52
N LYS A 4 -7.18 4.11 -5.31
CA LYS A 4 -6.21 4.91 -4.53
C LYS A 4 -6.33 4.62 -3.04
N SER A 5 -6.00 3.41 -2.61
CA SER A 5 -6.09 3.03 -1.20
C SER A 5 -4.81 3.26 -0.41
N ILE A 6 -3.73 3.69 -1.06
CA ILE A 6 -2.48 4.04 -0.38
C ILE A 6 -2.54 5.51 0.00
N VAL A 7 -2.40 5.78 1.30
CA VAL A 7 -2.37 7.12 1.87
C VAL A 7 -0.95 7.43 2.31
N PHE A 8 -0.48 8.63 1.99
CA PHE A 8 0.82 9.13 2.43
C PHE A 8 0.61 10.36 3.30
N ASN A 9 1.37 10.46 4.38
CA ASN A 9 1.34 11.61 5.27
C ASN A 9 2.68 12.34 5.18
N LYS A 10 2.63 13.63 4.82
CA LYS A 10 3.83 14.48 4.72
C LYS A 10 4.61 14.59 6.04
N LYS A 11 3.94 14.38 7.18
CA LYS A 11 4.57 14.39 8.51
C LYS A 11 5.36 13.12 8.81
N THR A 12 5.09 12.02 8.09
CA THR A 12 5.73 10.72 8.30
C THR A 12 6.18 10.17 6.95
N PRO A 13 7.26 10.72 6.35
CA PRO A 13 7.70 10.35 5.01
C PRO A 13 8.21 8.90 4.93
N ASP A 14 8.65 8.33 6.06
CA ASP A 14 9.23 6.99 6.10
C ASP A 14 8.19 5.86 6.10
N VAL A 15 6.89 6.19 6.11
CA VAL A 15 5.80 5.21 6.16
C VAL A 15 4.68 5.55 5.18
N PHE A 16 4.05 4.50 4.67
CA PHE A 16 2.80 4.57 3.91
C PHE A 16 1.68 3.89 4.69
N TYR A 17 0.44 4.19 4.34
CA TYR A 17 -0.74 3.62 5.00
C TYR A 17 -1.57 2.88 3.97
N CYS A 18 -1.84 1.61 4.23
CA CYS A 18 -2.64 0.76 3.34
C CYS A 18 -3.83 0.13 4.08
N PRO A 19 -4.95 -0.12 3.39
CA PRO A 19 -6.12 -0.76 4.00
C PRO A 19 -5.81 -2.20 4.39
N GLN A 20 -6.34 -2.64 5.53
CA GLN A 20 -6.22 -4.05 5.97
C GLN A 20 -7.38 -4.92 5.48
N ARG A 21 -8.50 -4.30 5.11
CA ARG A 21 -9.73 -4.99 4.68
C ARG A 21 -10.47 -4.18 3.63
N LYS A 22 -11.36 -4.82 2.87
CA LYS A 22 -12.20 -4.16 1.88
C LYS A 22 -12.98 -3.02 2.53
N PRO A 23 -12.72 -1.76 2.15
CA PRO A 23 -13.47 -0.64 2.68
C PRO A 23 -14.88 -0.66 2.08
N THR A 24 -15.90 -0.52 2.94
CA THR A 24 -17.30 -0.28 2.52
C THR A 24 -17.55 1.19 2.15
N GLY A 25 -16.63 2.09 2.52
CA GLY A 25 -16.61 3.52 2.21
C GLY A 25 -15.31 4.17 2.71
N PHE A 26 -14.99 5.39 2.27
CA PHE A 26 -13.78 6.10 2.70
C PHE A 26 -13.76 6.37 4.21
N ASP A 27 -14.90 6.72 4.79
CA ASP A 27 -15.04 7.01 6.23
C ASP A 27 -14.86 5.78 7.15
N LYS A 28 -14.87 4.57 6.57
CA LYS A 28 -14.72 3.29 7.28
C LYS A 28 -13.45 2.54 6.89
N MET A 29 -12.51 3.22 6.23
CA MET A 29 -11.26 2.62 5.81
C MET A 29 -10.29 2.50 7.00
N ILE A 30 -10.10 1.28 7.49
CA ILE A 30 -9.03 1.00 8.46
C ILE A 30 -7.74 0.78 7.69
N VAL A 31 -6.81 1.71 7.87
CA VAL A 31 -5.46 1.64 7.33
C VAL A 31 -4.46 1.34 8.42
N GLN A 32 -3.36 0.68 8.06
CA GLN A 32 -2.23 0.43 8.94
C GLN A 32 -0.98 1.08 8.37
N ALA A 33 -0.17 1.69 9.23
CA ALA A 33 1.11 2.25 8.86
C ALA A 33 2.12 1.13 8.59
N ARG A 34 2.82 1.22 7.47
CA ARG A 34 3.88 0.29 7.04
C ARG A 34 5.08 1.09 6.54
N PRO A 35 6.31 0.61 6.76
CA PRO A 35 7.50 1.35 6.35
C PRO A 35 7.60 1.42 4.82
N LEU A 36 8.08 2.56 4.29
CA LEU A 36 8.10 2.84 2.86
C LEU A 36 8.94 1.84 2.05
N ASN A 37 9.92 1.19 2.67
CA ASN A 37 10.71 0.13 2.04
C ASN A 37 9.86 -1.08 1.59
N LYS A 38 8.75 -1.35 2.31
CA LYS A 38 7.77 -2.41 2.01
C LYS A 38 6.79 -2.03 0.91
N LEU A 39 6.70 -0.76 0.54
CA LEU A 39 5.90 -0.35 -0.61
C LEU A 39 6.59 -0.87 -1.87
N CYS A 40 5.93 -1.67 -2.70
CA CYS A 40 6.53 -2.25 -3.90
C CYS A 40 7.91 -2.88 -3.61
N GLU A 41 7.94 -3.80 -2.65
CA GLU A 41 9.10 -4.58 -2.27
C GLU A 41 9.50 -5.54 -3.39
N TYR A 42 8.52 -6.14 -4.07
CA TYR A 42 8.72 -7.14 -5.14
C TYR A 42 8.63 -6.56 -6.55
N GLY A 43 8.60 -5.23 -6.69
CA GLY A 43 8.58 -4.58 -7.99
C GLY A 43 7.26 -4.74 -8.75
N GLY A 44 6.16 -5.09 -8.05
CA GLY A 44 4.87 -5.35 -8.68
C GLY A 44 4.78 -6.68 -9.43
N ASN A 45 5.71 -7.61 -9.19
CA ASN A 45 5.69 -8.95 -9.75
C ASN A 45 4.75 -9.92 -9.00
N GLY A 46 3.93 -9.40 -8.09
CA GLY A 46 3.11 -10.18 -7.17
C GLY A 46 3.93 -10.71 -5.99
N LEU A 47 3.22 -11.00 -4.90
CA LEU A 47 3.85 -11.55 -3.70
C LEU A 47 4.21 -13.03 -3.90
N PRO A 48 5.29 -13.52 -3.27
CA PRO A 48 5.61 -14.94 -3.25
C PRO A 48 4.44 -15.78 -2.70
N PRO A 49 4.29 -17.05 -3.13
CA PRO A 49 3.14 -17.89 -2.73
C PRO A 49 3.05 -18.16 -1.21
N ASP A 50 4.16 -18.02 -0.48
CA ASP A 50 4.22 -18.19 0.98
C ASP A 50 4.23 -16.84 1.74
N TYR A 51 4.13 -15.73 1.00
CA TYR A 51 4.15 -14.40 1.61
C TYR A 51 2.74 -13.97 1.99
N LYS A 52 2.56 -13.64 3.27
CA LYS A 52 1.29 -13.13 3.77
C LYS A 52 1.13 -11.66 3.37
N SER A 53 0.18 -11.41 2.49
CA SER A 53 -0.28 -10.08 2.10
C SER A 53 -0.38 -9.11 3.30
N ASP A 54 0.42 -8.04 3.27
CA ASP A 54 0.46 -7.03 4.34
C ASP A 54 -0.65 -5.98 4.20
N CYS A 55 -1.19 -5.84 2.98
CA CYS A 55 -2.19 -4.85 2.60
C CYS A 55 -3.31 -5.52 1.81
N TYR A 56 -4.54 -5.06 1.97
CA TYR A 56 -5.69 -5.66 1.31
C TYR A 56 -5.48 -5.77 -0.20
N ASN A 57 -5.52 -7.02 -0.70
CA ASN A 57 -5.38 -7.34 -2.12
C ASN A 57 -4.04 -6.90 -2.72
N ASP A 58 -2.95 -6.98 -1.95
CA ASP A 58 -1.58 -6.72 -2.40
C ASP A 58 -1.43 -5.34 -3.06
N ILE A 59 -2.19 -4.37 -2.56
CA ILE A 59 -2.27 -3.05 -3.20
C ILE A 59 -0.94 -2.31 -3.13
N ASP A 60 -0.09 -2.65 -2.16
CA ASP A 60 1.29 -2.24 -2.00
C ASP A 60 2.24 -2.80 -3.06
N GLU A 61 1.87 -3.89 -3.74
CA GLU A 61 2.55 -4.41 -4.93
C GLU A 61 1.82 -4.07 -6.23
N SER A 62 0.84 -3.16 -6.19
CA SER A 62 0.21 -2.69 -7.42
C SER A 62 1.16 -1.80 -8.23
N GLU A 63 0.95 -1.74 -9.55
CA GLU A 63 1.68 -0.82 -10.43
C GLU A 63 1.59 0.65 -9.92
N TYR A 64 0.46 1.02 -9.31
CA TYR A 64 0.27 2.34 -8.70
C TYR A 64 1.19 2.56 -7.49
N ALA A 65 1.30 1.56 -6.62
CA ALA A 65 2.17 1.61 -5.45
C ALA A 65 3.64 1.77 -5.84
N CYS A 66 4.08 0.99 -6.83
CA CYS A 66 5.42 1.11 -7.39
C CYS A 66 5.68 2.51 -7.95
N LYS A 67 4.77 3.04 -8.77
CA LYS A 67 4.86 4.40 -9.31
C LYS A 67 4.93 5.47 -8.23
N GLU A 68 4.14 5.35 -7.16
CA GLU A 68 4.23 6.29 -6.04
C GLU A 68 5.53 6.16 -5.25
N LYS A 69 6.07 4.94 -5.05
CA LYS A 69 7.39 4.74 -4.44
C LYS A 69 8.46 5.53 -5.19
N TYR A 70 8.51 5.38 -6.52
CA TYR A 70 9.45 6.11 -7.39
C TYR A 70 9.24 7.63 -7.43
N ARG A 71 8.07 8.13 -6.99
CA ARG A 71 7.78 9.57 -6.92
C ARG A 71 8.17 10.17 -5.57
N ILE A 72 8.17 9.36 -4.52
CA ILE A 72 8.44 9.76 -3.13
C ILE A 72 9.92 9.59 -2.78
N MET A 73 10.56 8.54 -3.31
CA MET A 73 12.02 8.34 -3.28
C MET A 73 12.68 9.11 -4.41
#